data_AF-A0A924KBX7-F1
#
_entry.id   AF-A0A924KBX7-F1
#
_cell.length_a   1.000
_cell.length_b   1.000
_cell.length_c   1.000
_cell.angle_alpha   90.00
_cell.angle_beta   90.00
_cell.angle_gamma   90.00
#
_symmetry.space_group_name_H-M   'P 1'
#
loop_
_entity.id
_entity.type
_entity.pdbx_description
1 polymer ?
#
loop_
_entity_poly.entity_id
_entity_poly.type
_entity_poly.pdbx_seq_one_letter_code
_entity_poly.pdbx_strand_id
1 'polypeptide(L)' 'MSKIVLMGLFLFPLLVSLLAIKDVFENKTLDKSKKIIWIIIVVLIPLVGAIIYFFFGKPKRL' A
#
# COMPACT_ATOMS: atom_id res chain seq x y z
N MET A 1 -4.62 -21.47 2.70
CA MET A 1 -3.73 -20.48 3.34
C MET A 1 -4.28 -20.16 4.71
N SER A 2 -3.46 -20.18 5.75
CA SER A 2 -3.84 -19.78 7.10
C SER A 2 -4.28 -18.32 7.08
N LYS A 3 -5.37 -17.95 7.76
CA LYS A 3 -5.87 -16.56 7.83
C LYS A 3 -4.79 -15.57 8.26
N ILE A 4 -3.84 -16.03 9.08
CA ILE A 4 -2.64 -15.31 9.53
C ILE A 4 -1.76 -14.84 8.37
N VAL A 5 -1.58 -15.67 7.33
CA VAL A 5 -0.77 -15.32 6.15
C VAL A 5 -1.42 -14.20 5.36
N LEU A 6 -2.75 -14.22 5.22
CA LEU A 6 -3.50 -13.16 4.55
C LEU A 6 -3.46 -11.85 5.34
N MET A 7 -3.58 -11.92 6.67
CA MET A 7 -3.43 -10.75 7.54
C MET A 7 -2.02 -10.16 7.42
N GLY A 8 -0.98 -10.99 7.45
CA GLY A 8 0.41 -10.55 7.28
C GLY A 8 0.64 -9.88 5.92
N LEU A 9 0.12 -10.46 4.83
CA LEU A 9 0.21 -9.91 3.48
C LEU A 9 -0.43 -8.52 3.37
N PHE A 10 -1.45 -8.22 4.18
CA PHE A 10 -2.14 -6.94 4.16
C PHE A 10 -1.55 -5.92 5.14
N LEU A 11 -1.19 -6.33 6.35
CA LEU A 11 -0.69 -5.47 7.41
C LEU A 11 0.76 -5.05 7.20
N PHE A 12 1.61 -5.96 6.72
CA PHE A 12 3.04 -5.67 6.58
C PHE A 12 3.30 -4.51 5.60
N PRO A 13 2.72 -4.48 4.38
CA PRO A 13 2.89 -3.35 3.47
C PRO A 13 2.41 -2.02 4.08
N LEU A 14 1.33 -2.02 4.85
CA LEU A 14 0.81 -0.81 5.50
C LEU A 14 1.78 -0.26 6.56
N LEU A 15 2.43 -1.14 7.34
CA LEU A 15 3.45 -0.73 8.31
C LEU A 15 4.68 -0.13 7.60
N VAL A 16 5.11 -0.74 6.50
CA VAL A 16 6.21 -0.21 5.68
C VAL A 16 5.83 1.15 5.08
N SER A 17 4.59 1.33 4.64
CA SER A 17 4.10 2.61 4.13
C SER A 17 4.18 3.73 5.16
N LEU A 18 3.95 3.46 6.45
CA LEU A 18 4.12 4.48 7.50
C LEU A 18 5.58 4.95 7.63
N LEU A 19 6.53 4.02 7.57
CA LEU A 19 7.96 4.35 7.60
C LEU A 19 8.37 5.15 6.36
N ALA A 20 7.88 4.74 5.18
CA ALA A 20 8.15 5.44 3.93
C ALA A 20 7.53 6.85 3.90
N ILE A 21 6.32 7.03 4.43
CA ILE A 21 5.69 8.36 4.56
C ILE A 21 6.56 9.26 5.44
N LYS A 22 7.04 8.75 6.58
CA LYS A 22 7.96 9.51 7.45
C LYS A 22 9.21 9.96 6.69
N ASP A 23 9.85 9.06 5.95
CA ASP A 23 11.02 9.37 5.13
C ASP A 23 10.71 10.45 4.07
N VAL A 24 9.58 10.34 3.36
CA VAL A 24 9.14 11.33 2.37
C VAL A 24 8.92 12.71 3.01
N PHE A 25 8.37 12.77 4.23
CA PHE A 25 8.21 14.03 4.96
C PHE A 25 9.55 14.64 5.36
N GLU A 26 10.49 13.83 5.86
CA GLU A 26 11.82 14.26 6.32
C GLU A 26 12.77 14.59 5.15
N ASN A 27 12.48 14.09 3.95
CA ASN A 27 13.31 14.31 2.78
C ASN A 27 13.36 15.80 2.37
N LYS A 28 14.53 16.42 2.52
CA LYS A 28 14.75 17.85 2.21
C LYS A 28 14.95 18.15 0.73
N THR A 29 15.20 17.14 -0.11
CA THR A 29 15.44 17.32 -1.55
C THR A 29 14.14 17.32 -2.36
N LEU A 30 13.04 16.86 -1.78
CA LEU A 30 11.72 16.86 -2.41
C LEU A 30 10.98 18.17 -2.14
N ASP A 31 10.49 18.79 -3.22
CA ASP A 31 9.50 19.86 -3.13
C ASP A 31 8.13 19.34 -2.63
N LYS A 32 7.26 20.26 -2.24
CA LYS A 32 5.94 19.95 -1.66
C LYS A 32 5.08 19.09 -2.60
N SER A 33 5.10 19.39 -3.90
CA SER A 33 4.30 18.67 -4.89
C SER A 33 4.78 17.21 -5.03
N LYS A 34 6.09 16.99 -5.11
CA LYS A 34 6.67 15.65 -5.16
C LYS A 34 6.39 14.85 -3.90
N LYS A 35 6.43 15.47 -2.72
CA LYS A 35 6.06 14.80 -1.46
C LYS A 35 4.63 14.29 -1.49
N ILE A 36 3.68 15.11 -1.96
CA ILE A 36 2.27 14.70 -2.08
C ILE A 36 2.13 13.51 -3.02
N ILE A 37 2.79 13.55 -4.20
CA ILE A 37 2.76 12.44 -5.16
C ILE A 37 3.31 11.16 -4.54
N TRP A 38 4.46 11.23 -3.86
CA TRP A 38 5.04 10.05 -3.21
C TRP A 38 4.17 9.47 -2.11
N ILE A 39 3.55 10.31 -1.28
CA ILE A 39 2.62 9.84 -0.24
C ILE A 39 1.45 9.10 -0.89
N ILE A 40 0.88 9.63 -1.97
CA ILE A 40 -0.22 8.96 -2.71
C ILE A 40 0.23 7.59 -3.22
N ILE A 41 1.41 7.50 -3.84
CA ILE A 41 1.97 6.23 -4.35
C ILE A 41 2.16 5.23 -3.20
N VAL A 42 2.81 5.66 -2.12
CA VAL A 42 3.14 4.81 -0.95
C VAL A 42 1.88 4.25 -0.28
N VAL A 43 0.78 5.01 -0.28
CA VAL A 43 -0.51 4.56 0.26
C VAL A 43 -1.27 3.65 -0.71
N LEU A 44 -1.28 3.98 -2.01
CA LEU A 44 -2.11 3.28 -2.99
C LEU A 44 -1.50 1.97 -3.48
N ILE A 45 -0.18 1.89 -3.69
CA ILE A 45 0.49 0.70 -4.25
C ILE A 45 0.18 -0.58 -3.45
N PRO A 46 0.25 -0.60 -2.11
CA PRO A 46 -0.12 -1.77 -1.31
C PRO A 46 -1.56 -2.26 -1.55
N LEU A 47 -2.47 -1.35 -1.88
CA LEU A 47 -3.88 -1.64 -2.08
C LEU A 47 -4.16 -2.19 -3.49
N VAL A 48 -3.29 -1.91 -4.46
CA VAL A 48 -3.49 -2.34 -5.87
C VAL A 48 -3.67 -3.85 -5.96
N GLY A 49 -2.83 -4.63 -5.28
CA GLY A 49 -2.95 -6.10 -5.30
C GLY A 49 -4.28 -6.60 -4.74
N ALA A 50 -4.77 -5.96 -3.67
CA ALA A 50 -6.07 -6.26 -3.08
C ALA A 50 -7.22 -5.91 -4.03
N ILE A 51 -7.16 -4.71 -4.64
CA ILE A 51 -8.14 -4.25 -5.63
C ILE A 51 -8.20 -5.25 -6.80
N ILE A 52 -7.05 -5.60 -7.39
CA ILE A 52 -6.98 -6.57 -8.49
C ILE A 52 -7.62 -7.91 -8.09
N TYR A 53 -7.31 -8.43 -6.91
CA TYR A 53 -7.90 -9.68 -6.43
C TYR A 53 -9.43 -9.60 -6.34
N PHE A 54 -9.98 -8.50 -5.83
CA PHE A 54 -11.43 -8.35 -5.73
C PHE A 54 -12.15 -8.31 -7.08
N PHE A 55 -11.52 -7.74 -8.12
CA PHE A 55 -12.10 -7.65 -9.46
C PHE A 55 -11.90 -8.92 -10.29
N PHE A 56 -10.72 -9.54 -10.23
CA PHE A 56 -10.33 -10.62 -11.13
C PHE A 56 -10.15 -11.99 -10.45
N GLY A 57 -9.71 -11.99 -9.19
CA GLY A 57 -9.36 -13.22 -8.46
C GLY A 57 -10.47 -13.78 -7.58
N LYS A 58 -11.47 -12.97 -7.21
CA LYS A 58 -12.59 -13.41 -6.36
C LYS A 58 -13.49 -14.37 -7.17
N PRO A 59 -13.67 -15.63 -6.72
CA PRO A 59 -14.56 -16.55 -7.40
C PRO A 59 -15.97 -15.97 -7.46
N LYS A 60 -16.55 -15.94 -8.66
CA LYS A 60 -17.97 -15.61 -8.85
C LYS A 60 -18.78 -16.72 -8.19
N ARG A 61 -19.39 -16.44 -7.04
CA ARG A 61 -20.47 -17.29 -6.53
C ARG A 61 -21.67 -17.08 -7.46
N LEU A 62 -22.05 -18.13 -8.17
CA LEU A 62 -23.36 -18.25 -8.82
C LEU A 62 -24.45 -18.28 -7.73
#